data_AF-H2XJU4-F1
#
_entry.id   AF-H2XJU4-F1
#
_cell.length_a   1.000
_cell.length_b   1.000
_cell.length_c   1.000
_cell.angle_alpha   90.00
_cell.angle_beta   90.00
_cell.angle_gamma   90.00
#
_symmetry.space_group_name_H-M   'P 1'
#
loop_
_entity.id
_entity.type
_entity.pdbx_description
1 polymer ?
#
loop_
_entity_poly.entity_id
_entity_poly.type
_entity_poly.pdbx_seq_one_letter_code
_entity_poly.pdbx_strand_id
1 'polypeptide(L)'
;MGFLFFNKNEPEKKRTQVGSMYKTPLLPIWVTQVNGSYGVLFCTARDLVTDWKTERYFCLHYYNGHFTQQAEATITIDTRTRVDSIDLDRQISIWDDDEEIEKKQPSLEQCLHTKWPESNIDWNGETPFY
;
A
#
# COMPACT_ATOMS: atom_id res chain seq x y z
N MET A 1 9.98 14.61 1.01
CA MET A 1 9.01 13.94 0.13
C MET A 1 9.42 12.49 0.00
N GLY A 2 8.49 11.56 0.13
CA GLY A 2 8.75 10.12 0.05
C GLY A 2 8.57 9.57 -1.36
N PHE A 3 8.91 8.30 -1.54
CA PHE A 3 8.72 7.58 -2.80
C PHE A 3 8.25 6.16 -2.54
N LEU A 4 7.32 5.67 -3.36
CA LEU A 4 6.88 4.28 -3.41
C LEU A 4 6.93 3.78 -4.85
N PHE A 5 7.28 2.50 -5.03
CA PHE A 5 7.48 1.89 -6.33
C PHE A 5 6.88 0.50 -6.37
N PHE A 6 6.21 0.19 -7.47
CA PHE A 6 5.78 -1.17 -7.77
C PHE A 6 5.72 -1.39 -9.28
N ASN A 7 6.23 -2.54 -9.74
CA ASN A 7 6.09 -2.96 -11.11
C ASN A 7 5.80 -4.46 -11.17
N LYS A 8 4.61 -4.81 -11.68
CA LYS A 8 4.15 -6.20 -11.79
C LYS A 8 5.00 -7.04 -12.75
N ASN A 9 5.69 -6.41 -13.69
CA ASN A 9 6.51 -7.10 -14.69
C ASN A 9 7.89 -7.48 -14.14
N GLU A 10 8.27 -7.02 -12.95
CA GLU A 10 9.51 -7.45 -12.31
C GLU A 10 9.36 -8.85 -11.72
N PRO A 11 10.32 -9.77 -11.96
CA PRO A 11 10.29 -11.07 -11.34
C PRO A 11 10.44 -10.92 -9.83
N GLU A 12 9.64 -11.65 -9.05
CA GLU A 12 9.53 -11.50 -7.60
C GLU A 12 10.88 -11.50 -6.87
N LYS A 13 11.77 -12.44 -7.23
CA LYS A 13 13.13 -12.57 -6.65
C LYS A 13 14.07 -11.41 -6.97
N LYS A 14 13.72 -10.52 -7.92
CA LYS A 14 14.51 -9.34 -8.30
C LYS A 14 13.68 -8.05 -8.25
N ARG A 15 12.57 -8.06 -7.51
CA ARG A 15 11.70 -6.89 -7.41
C ARG A 15 12.44 -5.73 -6.75
N THR A 16 12.34 -4.54 -7.34
CA THR A 16 13.03 -3.34 -6.88
C THR A 16 12.50 -2.95 -5.49
N GLN A 17 13.42 -2.74 -4.55
CA GLN A 17 13.10 -2.31 -3.20
C GLN A 17 13.43 -0.84 -3.01
N VAL A 18 12.43 -0.05 -2.62
CA VAL A 18 12.65 1.34 -2.22
C VAL A 18 13.26 1.38 -0.82
N GLY A 19 14.36 2.11 -0.67
CA GLY A 19 15.05 2.26 0.62
C GLY A 19 14.18 2.89 1.70
N SER A 20 14.36 2.47 2.95
CA SER A 20 13.49 2.84 4.08
C SER A 20 13.31 4.35 4.24
N MET A 21 14.36 5.15 4.03
CA MET A 21 14.31 6.62 4.14
C MET A 21 13.30 7.27 3.18
N TYR A 22 13.09 6.67 2.00
CA TYR A 22 12.08 7.14 1.05
C TYR A 22 10.67 6.70 1.43
N LYS A 23 10.53 5.58 2.13
CA LYS A 23 9.25 5.09 2.66
C LYS A 23 8.83 5.84 3.93
N THR A 24 9.75 6.46 4.66
CA THR A 24 9.49 7.20 5.91
C THR A 24 9.85 8.69 5.79
N PRO A 25 9.16 9.46 4.93
CA PRO A 25 9.38 10.89 4.81
C PRO A 25 8.95 11.68 6.06
N LEU A 26 9.52 12.87 6.26
CA LEU A 26 9.13 13.78 7.35
C LEU A 26 7.66 14.22 7.30
N LEU A 27 7.11 14.36 6.10
CA LEU A 27 5.69 14.63 5.87
C LEU A 27 5.10 13.42 5.14
N PRO A 28 3.87 13.00 5.46
CA PRO A 28 3.21 11.83 4.88
C PRO A 28 2.74 12.11 3.44
N ILE A 29 3.70 12.35 2.55
CA ILE A 29 3.51 12.64 1.13
C ILE A 29 4.52 11.80 0.36
N TRP A 30 4.02 10.95 -0.54
CA TRP A 30 4.81 10.07 -1.38
C TRP A 30 4.48 10.31 -2.85
N VAL A 31 5.51 10.40 -3.68
CA VAL A 31 5.35 10.17 -5.11
C VAL A 31 5.32 8.66 -5.34
N THR A 32 4.37 8.16 -6.10
CA THR A 32 4.29 6.75 -6.48
C THR A 32 4.73 6.58 -7.91
N GLN A 33 5.42 5.48 -8.20
CA GLN A 33 5.56 4.96 -9.56
C GLN A 33 5.00 3.53 -9.56
N VAL A 34 3.89 3.31 -10.27
CA VAL A 34 3.17 2.04 -10.31
C VAL A 34 3.00 1.63 -11.77
N ASN A 35 3.64 0.52 -12.18
CA ASN A 35 3.57 -0.04 -13.53
C ASN A 35 3.86 0.95 -14.68
N GLY A 36 4.70 1.96 -14.46
CA GLY A 36 4.99 3.00 -15.46
C GLY A 36 4.33 4.34 -15.16
N SER A 37 3.24 4.34 -14.39
CA SER A 37 2.44 5.54 -14.11
C SER A 37 2.88 6.22 -12.81
N TYR A 38 2.98 7.55 -12.84
CA TYR A 38 3.28 8.35 -11.66
C TYR A 38 1.99 8.82 -10.97
N GLY A 39 2.06 9.01 -9.66
CA GLY A 39 0.97 9.56 -8.86
C GLY A 39 1.47 10.15 -7.55
N VAL A 40 0.56 10.68 -6.75
CA VAL A 40 0.85 11.24 -5.42
C VAL A 40 -0.11 10.65 -4.40
N LEU A 41 0.47 10.08 -3.34
CA LEU A 41 -0.24 9.67 -2.13
C LEU A 41 0.06 10.66 -1.01
N PHE A 42 -0.93 11.03 -0.22
CA PHE A 42 -0.72 11.80 0.99
C PHE A 42 -1.72 11.49 2.10
N CYS A 43 -1.34 11.74 3.34
CA CYS A 43 -2.24 11.77 4.49
C CYS A 43 -2.28 13.18 5.07
N THR A 44 -3.40 13.57 5.65
CA THR A 44 -3.52 14.86 6.35
C THR A 44 -2.99 14.79 7.79
N ALA A 45 -2.92 13.59 8.38
CA ALA A 45 -2.32 13.35 9.70
C ALA A 45 -0.78 13.41 9.62
N ARG A 46 -0.21 14.55 9.98
CA ARG A 46 1.24 14.83 9.85
C ARG A 46 2.13 13.85 10.60
N ASP A 47 1.62 13.30 11.68
CA ASP A 47 2.26 12.35 12.58
C ASP A 47 2.19 10.91 12.09
N LEU A 48 1.49 10.61 10.97
CA LEU A 48 1.30 9.26 10.45
C LEU A 48 2.59 8.41 10.39
N VAL A 49 3.71 9.02 9.99
CA VAL A 49 4.99 8.30 9.84
C VAL A 49 5.78 8.22 11.15
N THR A 50 5.46 9.08 12.13
CA THR A 50 6.21 9.21 13.39
C THR A 50 5.50 8.63 14.60
N ASP A 51 4.17 8.45 14.53
CA ASP A 51 3.35 7.85 15.58
C ASP A 51 2.79 6.50 15.11
N TRP A 52 3.27 5.43 15.74
CA TRP A 52 2.83 4.06 15.47
C TRP A 52 1.32 3.88 15.71
N LYS A 53 0.70 4.66 16.61
CA LYS A 53 -0.75 4.58 16.87
C LYS A 53 -1.54 5.08 15.67
N THR A 54 -1.12 6.22 15.12
CA THR A 54 -1.72 6.81 13.92
C THR A 54 -1.48 5.91 12.70
N GLU A 55 -0.34 5.21 12.63
CA GLU A 55 -0.06 4.24 11.56
C GLU A 55 -0.90 2.94 11.65
N ARG A 56 -1.73 2.74 12.69
CA ARG A 56 -2.62 1.57 12.78
C ARG A 56 -3.87 1.67 11.92
N TYR A 57 -4.38 2.87 11.71
CA TYR A 57 -5.61 3.09 10.96
C TYR A 57 -5.70 4.53 10.49
N PHE A 58 -5.66 4.75 9.18
CA PHE A 58 -5.61 6.09 8.60
C PHE A 58 -6.14 6.09 7.17
N CYS A 59 -6.46 7.28 6.67
CA CYS A 59 -6.83 7.48 5.27
C CYS A 59 -5.67 8.07 4.48
N LEU A 60 -5.46 7.55 3.27
CA LEU A 60 -4.63 8.15 2.24
C LEU A 60 -5.52 8.77 1.16
N HIS A 61 -5.05 9.87 0.61
CA HIS A 61 -5.61 10.50 -0.57
C HIS A 61 -4.67 10.23 -1.75
N TYR A 62 -5.22 9.82 -2.89
CA TYR A 62 -4.46 9.45 -4.08
C TYR A 62 -4.89 10.21 -5.32
N TYR A 63 -3.90 10.76 -6.03
CA TYR A 63 -4.04 11.25 -7.40
C TYR A 63 -3.10 10.48 -8.34
N ASN A 64 -3.64 9.87 -9.39
CA ASN A 64 -2.93 9.13 -10.43
C ASN A 64 -2.40 10.02 -11.58
N GLY A 65 -2.65 11.33 -11.51
CA GLY A 65 -2.21 12.31 -12.53
C GLY A 65 -2.91 12.19 -13.89
N HIS A 66 -3.89 11.29 -14.04
CA HIS A 66 -4.64 11.12 -15.27
C HIS A 66 -5.77 12.15 -15.36
N PHE A 67 -5.99 12.72 -16.55
CA PHE A 67 -6.98 13.80 -16.75
C PHE A 67 -8.43 13.37 -16.44
N THR A 68 -8.73 12.06 -16.46
CA THR A 68 -10.06 11.54 -16.14
C THR A 68 -10.33 11.51 -14.65
N GLN A 69 -9.30 11.58 -13.80
CA GLN A 69 -9.49 11.65 -12.36
C GLN A 69 -9.84 13.08 -11.96
N GLN A 70 -11.11 13.32 -11.65
CA GLN A 70 -11.62 14.65 -11.30
C GLN A 70 -11.48 14.98 -9.79
N ALA A 71 -11.29 13.97 -8.94
CA ALA A 71 -11.14 14.10 -7.49
C ALA A 71 -10.17 13.04 -6.95
N GLU A 72 -9.61 13.27 -5.75
CA GLU A 72 -8.77 12.29 -5.07
C GLU A 72 -9.56 11.01 -4.78
N ALA A 73 -8.90 9.85 -4.91
CA ALA A 73 -9.41 8.63 -4.31
C ALA A 73 -9.03 8.62 -2.83
N THR A 74 -9.98 8.33 -1.95
CA THR A 74 -9.72 8.15 -0.52
C THR A 74 -9.61 6.66 -0.22
N ILE A 75 -8.48 6.25 0.35
CA ILE A 75 -8.13 4.85 0.61
C ILE A 75 -7.90 4.70 2.11
N THR A 76 -8.63 3.81 2.76
CA THR A 76 -8.43 3.51 4.19
C THR A 76 -7.44 2.37 4.33
N ILE A 77 -6.43 2.55 5.18
CA ILE A 77 -5.41 1.55 5.48
C ILE A 77 -5.59 1.13 6.94
N ASP A 78 -5.80 -0.17 7.18
CA ASP A 78 -5.80 -0.77 8.52
C ASP A 78 -4.60 -1.72 8.65
N THR A 79 -3.66 -1.38 9.53
CA THR A 79 -2.47 -2.19 9.80
C THR A 79 -2.58 -3.00 11.09
N ARG A 80 -3.74 -3.03 11.76
CA ARG A 80 -3.93 -3.74 13.03
C ARG A 80 -3.79 -5.25 12.88
N THR A 81 -4.15 -5.81 11.72
CA THR A 81 -3.99 -7.22 11.35
C THR A 81 -2.56 -7.71 11.54
N ARG A 82 -1.56 -6.83 11.35
CA ARG A 82 -0.13 -7.09 11.59
C ARG A 82 0.19 -7.54 13.02
N VAL A 83 -0.58 -7.09 14.00
CA VAL A 83 -0.32 -7.38 15.42
C VAL A 83 -0.89 -8.76 15.79
N ASP A 84 -2.03 -9.11 15.21
CA ASP A 84 -2.69 -10.39 15.49
C ASP A 84 -2.08 -11.54 14.68
N SER A 85 -1.49 -11.27 13.50
CA SER A 85 -0.81 -12.28 12.67
C SER A 85 0.51 -12.78 13.25
N ILE A 86 1.28 -11.95 13.99
CA ILE A 86 2.52 -12.39 14.66
C ILE A 86 2.24 -13.46 15.73
N ASP A 87 1.06 -13.40 16.38
CA ASP A 87 0.62 -14.42 17.33
C ASP A 87 -0.04 -15.63 16.63
N LEU A 88 -0.55 -15.46 15.41
CA LEU A 88 -1.23 -16.52 14.62
C LEU A 88 -0.30 -17.30 13.68
N ASP A 89 0.87 -16.75 13.33
CA ASP A 89 1.89 -17.36 12.45
C ASP A 89 2.51 -18.65 13.02
N ARG A 90 2.28 -18.93 14.30
CA ARG A 90 2.62 -20.23 14.92
C ARG A 90 1.61 -21.34 14.61
N GLN A 91 0.47 -21.04 14.00
CA GLN A 91 -0.63 -22.00 13.86
C GLN A 91 -1.10 -22.25 12.41
N ILE A 92 -0.70 -21.45 11.42
CA ILE A 92 -1.12 -21.57 10.01
C ILE A 92 0.06 -21.95 9.10
N SER A 93 0.87 -22.93 9.51
CA SER A 93 1.76 -23.65 8.57
C SER A 93 1.09 -24.91 8.01
N ILE A 94 -0.23 -24.96 8.08
CA ILE A 94 -1.03 -26.11 7.70
C ILE A 94 -2.25 -25.51 6.96
N TRP A 95 -2.40 -25.88 5.68
CA TRP A 95 -3.58 -25.74 4.82
C TRP A 95 -3.54 -24.49 3.92
N ASP A 96 -2.97 -24.65 2.72
CA ASP A 96 -3.76 -24.59 1.47
C ASP A 96 -2.84 -24.77 0.25
N ASP A 97 -2.77 -26.02 -0.21
CA ASP A 97 -2.68 -26.32 -1.64
C ASP A 97 -4.08 -26.05 -2.20
N ASP A 98 -4.30 -24.91 -2.85
CA ASP A 98 -5.38 -24.74 -3.83
C ASP A 98 -5.01 -23.64 -4.84
N GLU A 99 -4.56 -24.09 -6.01
CA GLU A 99 -4.58 -23.32 -7.25
C GLU A 99 -6.04 -23.00 -7.61
N GLU A 100 -6.59 -21.84 -7.24
CA GLU A 100 -7.63 -21.18 -8.07
C GLU A 100 -7.96 -19.75 -7.62
N ILE A 101 -7.86 -18.84 -8.60
CA ILE A 101 -8.15 -17.41 -8.52
C ILE A 101 -7.05 -16.63 -7.77
N GLU A 102 -5.94 -16.37 -8.45
CA GLU A 102 -5.24 -15.09 -8.25
C GLU A 102 -6.29 -13.99 -8.43
N LYS A 103 -6.91 -13.53 -7.33
CA LYS A 103 -7.59 -12.24 -7.32
C LYS A 103 -6.50 -11.26 -7.69
N LYS A 104 -6.48 -10.84 -8.96
CA LYS A 104 -5.53 -9.87 -9.48
C LYS A 104 -5.58 -8.68 -8.53
N GLN A 105 -4.57 -8.55 -7.68
CA GLN A 105 -4.56 -7.49 -6.69
C GLN A 105 -4.33 -6.17 -7.44
N PRO A 106 -5.01 -5.07 -7.08
CA PRO A 106 -4.75 -3.77 -7.68
C PRO A 106 -3.27 -3.40 -7.55
N SER A 107 -2.65 -2.90 -8.61
CA SER A 107 -1.21 -2.60 -8.61
C SER A 107 -0.84 -1.50 -7.62
N LEU A 108 -1.75 -0.56 -7.35
CA LEU A 108 -1.54 0.44 -6.30
C LEU A 108 -1.59 -0.20 -4.90
N GLU A 109 -2.46 -1.18 -4.69
CA GLU A 109 -2.52 -1.94 -3.43
C GLU A 109 -1.24 -2.74 -3.21
N GLN A 110 -0.71 -3.38 -4.26
CA GLN A 110 0.61 -4.02 -4.20
C GLN A 110 1.74 -3.01 -3.88
N CYS A 111 1.64 -1.79 -4.39
CA CYS A 111 2.57 -0.70 -4.05
C CYS A 111 2.46 -0.27 -2.58
N LEU A 112 1.25 -0.11 -2.06
CA LEU A 112 0.98 0.22 -0.66
C LEU A 112 1.53 -0.86 0.27
N HIS A 113 1.39 -2.14 -0.09
CA HIS A 113 1.97 -3.26 0.67
C HIS A 113 3.49 -3.25 0.76
N THR A 114 4.19 -2.57 -0.16
CA THR A 114 5.65 -2.38 -0.01
C THR A 114 6.01 -1.50 1.19
N LYS A 115 5.08 -0.67 1.68
CA LYS A 115 5.26 0.17 2.86
C LYS A 115 4.46 -0.33 4.07
N TRP A 116 3.23 -0.79 3.86
CA TRP A 116 2.35 -1.34 4.89
C TRP A 116 2.00 -2.80 4.55
N PRO A 117 2.94 -3.74 4.76
CA PRO A 117 2.71 -5.16 4.50
C PRO A 117 1.47 -5.64 5.25
N GLU A 118 0.67 -6.50 4.61
CA GLU A 118 -0.48 -7.20 5.22
C GLU A 118 -1.59 -6.27 5.75
N SER A 119 -1.56 -5.00 5.38
CA SER A 119 -2.62 -4.06 5.72
C SER A 119 -3.91 -4.36 4.97
N ASN A 120 -5.06 -4.21 5.63
CA ASN A 120 -6.33 -4.25 4.93
C ASN A 120 -6.56 -2.90 4.24
N ILE A 121 -6.97 -2.94 2.97
CA ILE A 121 -7.13 -1.76 2.12
C ILE A 121 -8.59 -1.65 1.68
N ASP A 122 -9.24 -0.57 2.11
CA ASP A 122 -10.61 -0.23 1.71
C ASP A 122 -10.59 0.99 0.78
N TRP A 123 -11.13 0.82 -0.42
CA TRP A 123 -11.22 1.84 -1.46
C TRP A 123 -12.37 2.83 -1.22
N ASN A 124 -13.16 2.68 -0.16
CA ASN A 124 -14.27 3.56 0.22
C ASN A 124 -15.29 3.77 -0.91
N GLY A 125 -15.53 2.74 -1.72
CA GLY A 125 -16.42 2.79 -2.88
C GLY A 125 -15.78 3.29 -4.19
N GLU A 126 -14.50 3.68 -4.16
CA GLU A 126 -13.73 4.02 -5.36
C GLU A 126 -13.36 2.78 -6.19
N THR A 127 -13.18 2.96 -7.49
CA THR A 127 -12.67 1.89 -8.36
C THR A 127 -11.16 1.70 -8.13
N PRO A 128 -10.68 0.48 -7.83
CA PRO A 128 -9.26 0.24 -7.60
C PRO A 128 -8.36 0.50 -8.82
N PHE A 129 -7.07 0.80 -8.57
CA PHE A 129 -6.08 1.10 -9.60
C PHE A 129 -5.21 -0.12 -9.94
N TYR A 130 -5.35 -0.65 -11.17
CA TYR A 130 -4.73 -1.89 -11.67
C TYR A 130 -3.53 -1.70 -12.61
#